data_AF-A0A4Q6BQM4-F1
#
_entry.id   AF-A0A4Q6BQM4-F1
#
_cell.length_a   1.000
_cell.length_b   1.000
_cell.length_c   1.000
_cell.angle_alpha   90.00
_cell.angle_beta   90.00
_cell.angle_gamma   90.00
#
_symmetry.space_group_name_H-M   'P 1'
#
loop_
_entity.id
_entity.type
_entity.pdbx_description
1 polymer ?
#
loop_
_entity_poly.entity_id
_entity_poly.type
_entity_poly.pdbx_seq_one_letter_code
_entity_poly.pdbx_strand_id
1 'polypeptide(L)'
;MLTVHHLGRSQSERIVWLCEELGIDYELVRYERRSDDRMAPPEYKALHPLGTAPVIFDGEVALGESGAIVEYLLATRGEGRLAVHPGAAGYAEYLFWLHFANGTLQPLVLRLWSLERVDPPGDHPVLRATSARFEAMLE
;
A
#
# COMPACT_ATOMS: atom_id res chain seq x y z
N MET A 1 -20.39 8.53 1.61
CA MET A 1 -19.37 9.18 2.48
C MET A 1 -18.20 8.21 2.52
N LEU A 2 -16.98 8.70 2.31
CA LEU A 2 -15.78 7.85 2.33
C LEU A 2 -15.32 7.68 3.78
N THR A 3 -15.07 6.44 4.19
CA THR A 3 -14.46 6.09 5.47
C THR A 3 -13.18 5.32 5.19
N VAL A 4 -12.07 5.78 5.76
CA VAL A 4 -10.76 5.14 5.66
C VAL A 4 -10.47 4.43 6.98
N HIS A 5 -10.39 3.10 6.95
CA HIS A 5 -9.95 2.30 8.09
C HIS A 5 -8.43 2.20 8.06
N HIS A 6 -7.78 3.01 8.89
CA HIS A 6 -6.33 3.16 8.91
C HIS A 6 -5.69 2.33 10.02
N LEU A 7 -4.78 1.43 9.64
CA LEU A 7 -3.91 0.71 10.56
C LEU A 7 -2.50 1.33 10.53
N GLY A 8 -2.00 1.81 11.66
CA GLY A 8 -0.69 2.46 11.72
C GLY A 8 0.46 1.57 11.22
N ARG A 9 1.46 2.19 10.54
CA ARG A 9 2.61 1.49 9.94
C ARG A 9 2.16 0.40 8.98
N SER A 10 1.33 0.78 8.02
CA SER A 10 0.78 -0.13 7.03
C SER A 10 0.53 0.59 5.70
N GLN A 11 0.14 -0.18 4.68
CA GLN A 11 -0.20 0.39 3.38
C GLN A 11 -1.39 1.38 3.43
N SER A 12 -2.16 1.46 4.52
CA SER A 12 -3.21 2.49 4.67
C SER A 12 -2.68 3.91 4.80
N GLU A 13 -1.39 4.11 5.07
CA GLU A 13 -0.76 5.44 5.05
C GLU A 13 -0.91 6.11 3.69
N ARG A 14 -0.78 5.36 2.59
CA ARG A 14 -0.87 5.92 1.24
C ARG A 14 -2.28 6.39 0.89
N ILE A 15 -3.31 5.78 1.49
CA ILE A 15 -4.71 6.13 1.24
C ILE A 15 -5.05 7.43 1.95
N VAL A 16 -4.59 7.57 3.20
CA VAL A 16 -4.66 8.84 3.95
C VAL A 16 -3.94 9.93 3.16
N TRP A 17 -2.68 9.71 2.76
CA TRP A 17 -1.92 10.67 1.95
C TRP A 17 -2.66 11.07 0.67
N LEU A 18 -3.20 10.10 -0.08
CA LEU A 18 -3.93 10.39 -1.31
C LEU A 18 -5.18 11.24 -1.07
N CYS A 19 -5.93 10.96 0.02
CA CYS A 19 -7.10 11.76 0.36
C CYS A 19 -6.69 13.21 0.70
N GLU A 20 -5.62 13.40 1.48
CA GLU A 20 -5.09 14.74 1.79
C GLU A 20 -4.62 15.48 0.53
N GLU A 21 -3.83 14.83 -0.34
CA GLU A 21 -3.30 15.43 -1.57
C GLU A 21 -4.42 15.83 -2.55
N LEU A 22 -5.48 15.02 -2.61
CA LEU A 22 -6.66 15.30 -3.42
C LEU A 22 -7.68 16.19 -2.69
N GLY A 23 -7.49 16.55 -1.42
CA GLY A 23 -8.49 17.29 -0.65
C GLY A 23 -9.85 16.59 -0.60
N ILE A 24 -9.86 15.25 -0.58
CA ILE A 24 -11.07 14.44 -0.47
C ILE A 24 -11.53 14.49 0.99
N ASP A 25 -12.80 14.79 1.24
CA ASP A 25 -13.38 14.64 2.58
C ASP A 25 -13.61 13.14 2.90
N TYR A 26 -13.13 12.71 4.07
CA TYR A 26 -13.27 11.35 4.56
C TYR A 26 -13.35 11.29 6.08
N GLU A 27 -14.01 10.24 6.58
CA GLU A 27 -13.94 9.85 7.98
C GLU A 27 -12.72 8.93 8.19
N LEU A 28 -11.88 9.24 9.19
CA LEU A 28 -10.71 8.43 9.52
C LEU A 28 -10.97 7.59 10.77
N VAL A 29 -11.06 6.27 10.60
CA VAL A 29 -11.13 5.32 11.73
C VAL A 29 -9.74 4.72 11.95
N ARG A 30 -9.14 5.01 13.11
CA ARG A 30 -7.76 4.61 13.41
C ARG A 30 -7.71 3.34 14.24
N TYR A 31 -6.79 2.45 13.86
CA TYR A 31 -6.52 1.20 14.54
C TYR A 31 -5.03 1.11 14.86
N GLU A 32 -4.75 0.60 16.05
CA GLU A 32 -3.39 0.34 16.50
C GLU A 32 -3.08 -1.15 16.38
N ARG A 33 -1.82 -1.44 16.02
CA ARG A 33 -1.34 -2.82 16.01
C ARG A 33 -1.26 -3.33 17.45
N ARG A 34 -1.60 -4.60 17.64
CA ARG A 34 -1.50 -5.24 18.95
C ARG A 34 -0.07 -5.18 19.48
N SER A 35 0.08 -4.94 20.78
CA SER A 35 1.40 -4.77 21.41
C SER A 35 2.21 -6.06 21.50
N ASP A 36 1.55 -7.22 21.50
CA ASP A 36 2.16 -8.54 21.67
C ASP A 36 2.79 -9.08 20.38
N ASP A 37 2.09 -9.01 19.24
CA ASP A 37 2.52 -9.61 17.97
C ASP A 37 2.60 -8.62 16.80
N ARG A 38 2.26 -7.35 17.02
CA ARG A 38 2.20 -6.29 16.00
C ARG A 38 1.22 -6.56 14.86
N MET A 39 0.31 -7.53 15.01
CA MET A 39 -0.73 -7.82 14.04
C MET A 39 -1.88 -6.81 14.14
N ALA A 40 -2.73 -6.79 13.11
CA ALA A 40 -3.99 -6.05 13.15
C ALA A 40 -4.90 -6.59 14.27
N PRO A 41 -5.63 -5.73 14.98
CA PRO A 41 -6.54 -6.17 16.03
C PRO A 41 -7.79 -6.86 15.42
N PRO A 42 -8.51 -7.71 16.17
CA PRO A 42 -9.63 -8.50 15.65
C PRO A 42 -10.73 -7.65 14.97
N GLU A 43 -11.03 -6.49 15.53
CA GLU A 43 -12.02 -5.54 15.00
C GLU A 43 -11.63 -4.99 13.63
N TYR A 44 -10.33 -4.82 13.34
CA TYR A 44 -9.87 -4.45 12.01
C TYR A 44 -10.04 -5.62 11.03
N LYS A 45 -9.65 -6.83 11.47
CA LYS A 45 -9.75 -8.03 10.62
C LYS A 45 -11.18 -8.35 10.23
N ALA A 46 -12.15 -7.99 11.07
CA ALA A 46 -13.58 -8.19 10.81
C ALA A 46 -14.14 -7.30 9.70
N LEU A 47 -13.44 -6.22 9.30
CA LEU A 47 -13.93 -5.26 8.29
C LEU A 47 -14.01 -5.86 6.88
N HIS A 48 -13.10 -6.78 6.55
CA HIS A 48 -12.98 -7.32 5.20
C HIS A 48 -12.41 -8.75 5.25
N PRO A 49 -12.87 -9.69 4.38
CA PRO A 49 -12.41 -11.09 4.40
C PRO A 49 -10.89 -11.30 4.35
N LEU A 50 -10.15 -10.38 3.71
CA LEU A 50 -8.69 -10.44 3.63
C LEU A 50 -8.01 -10.18 4.99
N GLY A 51 -8.66 -9.45 5.90
CA GLY A 51 -8.13 -9.14 7.23
C GLY A 51 -6.83 -8.30 7.23
N THR A 52 -6.49 -7.67 6.11
CA THR A 52 -5.28 -6.88 5.91
C THR A 52 -5.62 -5.42 5.63
N ALA A 53 -4.68 -4.52 5.94
CA ALA A 53 -4.81 -3.10 5.62
C ALA A 53 -4.23 -2.77 4.24
N PRO A 54 -4.81 -1.81 3.51
CA PRO A 54 -5.95 -0.95 3.86
C PRO A 54 -7.34 -1.55 3.61
N VAL A 55 -8.36 -0.92 4.20
CA VAL A 55 -9.78 -1.07 3.85
C VAL A 55 -10.43 0.31 3.80
N ILE A 56 -11.26 0.57 2.78
CA ILE A 56 -12.16 1.73 2.75
C ILE A 56 -13.61 1.29 2.59
N PHE A 57 -14.52 2.14 3.08
CA PHE A 57 -15.93 2.08 2.73
C PHE A 57 -16.33 3.37 2.00
N ASP A 58 -17.02 3.26 0.86
CA ASP A 58 -17.60 4.40 0.16
C ASP A 58 -19.03 4.09 -0.29
N GLY A 59 -20.00 4.50 0.54
CA GLY A 59 -21.40 4.10 0.35
C GLY A 59 -21.56 2.59 0.51
N GLU A 60 -21.98 1.91 -0.56
CA GLU A 60 -22.12 0.45 -0.59
C GLU A 60 -20.81 -0.27 -0.98
N VAL A 61 -19.79 0.46 -1.41
CA VAL A 61 -18.51 -0.11 -1.82
C VAL A 61 -17.66 -0.39 -0.58
N ALA A 62 -17.25 -1.65 -0.41
CA ALA A 62 -16.20 -2.03 0.51
C ALA A 62 -15.00 -2.55 -0.29
N LEU A 63 -13.84 -1.90 -0.13
CA LEU A 63 -12.67 -2.16 -0.98
C LEU A 63 -11.41 -2.35 -0.13
N GLY A 64 -10.78 -3.52 -0.31
CA GLY A 64 -9.39 -3.78 0.07
C GLY A 64 -8.44 -3.56 -1.11
N GLU A 65 -7.16 -3.93 -0.94
CA GLU A 65 -6.08 -3.74 -1.92
C GLU A 65 -5.69 -2.28 -2.18
N SER A 66 -4.52 -1.87 -1.66
CA SER A 66 -4.09 -0.46 -1.68
C SER A 66 -3.97 0.13 -3.09
N GLY A 67 -3.56 -0.65 -4.09
CA GLY A 67 -3.48 -0.19 -5.48
C GLY A 67 -4.87 0.05 -6.08
N ALA A 68 -5.79 -0.89 -5.86
CA ALA A 68 -7.17 -0.77 -6.32
C ALA A 68 -7.89 0.43 -5.71
N ILE A 69 -7.67 0.70 -4.41
CA ILE A 69 -8.22 1.87 -3.73
C ILE A 69 -7.67 3.17 -4.34
N VAL A 70 -6.37 3.24 -4.62
CA VAL A 70 -5.75 4.41 -5.26
C VAL A 70 -6.38 4.66 -6.63
N GLU A 71 -6.46 3.63 -7.48
CA GLU A 71 -7.07 3.75 -8.81
C GLU A 71 -8.56 4.14 -8.73
N TYR A 72 -9.31 3.55 -7.81
CA TYR A 72 -10.72 3.87 -7.57
C TYR A 72 -10.91 5.34 -7.19
N LEU A 73 -10.12 5.86 -6.23
CA LEU A 73 -10.23 7.26 -5.78
C LEU A 73 -9.78 8.23 -6.87
N LEU A 74 -8.72 7.93 -7.62
CA LEU A 74 -8.29 8.76 -8.76
C LEU A 74 -9.38 8.83 -9.84
N ALA A 75 -10.03 7.70 -10.14
CA ALA A 75 -11.08 7.63 -11.16
C ALA A 75 -12.39 8.32 -10.74
N THR A 76 -12.76 8.24 -9.45
CA THR A 76 -14.07 8.72 -8.97
C THR A 76 -14.03 10.10 -8.34
N ARG A 77 -12.88 10.51 -7.78
CA ARG A 77 -12.71 11.75 -7.00
C ARG A 77 -11.44 12.53 -7.34
N GLY A 78 -10.59 12.00 -8.22
CA GLY A 78 -9.30 12.63 -8.55
C GLY A 78 -9.40 13.83 -9.48
N GLU A 79 -10.51 14.00 -10.22
CA GLU A 79 -10.73 15.09 -11.17
C GLU A 79 -9.59 15.23 -12.21
N GLY A 80 -9.00 14.09 -12.61
CA GLY A 80 -7.87 14.05 -13.55
C GLY A 80 -6.51 14.41 -12.94
N ARG A 81 -6.43 14.71 -11.64
CA ARG A 81 -5.15 14.93 -10.94
C ARG A 81 -4.48 13.62 -10.58
N LEU A 82 -3.15 13.66 -10.45
CA LEU A 82 -2.28 12.54 -10.05
C LEU A 82 -2.42 11.27 -10.91
N ALA A 83 -3.00 11.37 -12.09
CA ALA A 83 -3.16 10.28 -13.04
C ALA A 83 -2.77 10.75 -14.45
N VAL A 84 -2.16 9.85 -15.22
CA VAL A 84 -1.96 10.07 -16.66
C VAL A 84 -3.02 9.24 -17.39
N HIS A 85 -3.75 9.86 -18.32
CA HIS A 85 -4.80 9.17 -19.05
C HIS A 85 -4.23 8.23 -20.13
N PRO A 86 -4.92 7.11 -20.43
CA PRO A 86 -4.55 6.25 -21.55
C PRO A 86 -4.43 7.04 -22.85
N GLY A 87 -3.31 6.86 -23.56
CA GLY A 87 -3.01 7.55 -24.81
C GLY A 87 -2.31 8.91 -24.66
N ALA A 88 -2.20 9.45 -23.44
CA ALA A 88 -1.38 10.62 -23.19
C ALA A 88 0.13 10.28 -23.17
N ALA A 89 0.98 11.28 -23.45
CA ALA A 89 2.42 11.15 -23.29
C ALA A 89 2.75 10.80 -21.82
N GLY A 90 3.69 9.87 -21.61
CA GLY A 90 4.08 9.41 -20.28
C GLY A 90 3.17 8.35 -19.65
N TYR A 91 2.09 7.92 -20.31
CA TYR A 91 1.17 6.92 -19.75
C TYR A 91 1.86 5.59 -19.38
N ALA A 92 2.79 5.12 -20.22
CA ALA A 92 3.51 3.86 -19.97
C ALA A 92 4.36 3.94 -18.69
N GLU A 93 5.00 5.09 -18.46
CA GLU A 93 5.83 5.31 -17.26
C GLU A 93 4.96 5.49 -16.00
N TYR A 94 3.85 6.23 -16.10
CA TYR A 94 2.85 6.30 -15.04
C TYR A 94 2.36 4.92 -14.63
N LEU A 95 1.96 4.09 -15.61
CA LEU A 95 1.45 2.75 -15.36
C LEU A 95 2.53 1.85 -14.74
N PHE A 96 3.77 1.96 -15.22
CA PHE A 96 4.90 1.24 -14.64
C PHE A 96 5.07 1.57 -13.16
N TRP A 97 5.18 2.86 -12.80
CA TRP A 97 5.42 3.26 -11.42
C TRP A 97 4.24 2.96 -10.48
N LEU A 98 3.00 3.11 -10.98
CA LEU A 98 1.78 2.77 -10.24
C LEU A 98 1.79 1.30 -9.79
N HIS A 99 2.17 0.38 -10.68
CA HIS A 99 2.24 -1.05 -10.35
C HIS A 99 3.56 -1.45 -9.67
N PHE A 100 4.68 -0.81 -10.00
CA PHE A 100 6.00 -1.14 -9.47
C PHE A 100 6.04 -1.10 -7.94
N ALA A 101 5.41 -0.10 -7.33
CA ALA A 101 5.39 0.07 -5.88
C ALA A 101 4.84 -1.17 -5.15
N ASN A 102 3.73 -1.74 -5.62
CA ASN A 102 3.09 -2.91 -5.01
C ASN A 102 3.56 -4.25 -5.58
N GLY A 103 3.86 -4.31 -6.87
CA GLY A 103 4.22 -5.55 -7.57
C GLY A 103 5.69 -5.94 -7.42
N THR A 104 6.58 -4.97 -7.20
CA THR A 104 8.02 -5.20 -7.22
C THR A 104 8.71 -4.71 -5.95
N LEU A 105 8.59 -3.42 -5.63
CA LEU A 105 9.32 -2.81 -4.52
C LEU A 105 8.88 -3.36 -3.18
N GLN A 106 7.58 -3.35 -2.89
CA GLN A 106 7.08 -3.80 -1.59
C GLN A 106 7.38 -5.28 -1.30
N PRO A 107 7.16 -6.25 -2.22
CA PRO A 107 7.55 -7.64 -1.98
C PRO A 107 9.04 -7.82 -1.71
N LEU A 108 9.89 -7.03 -2.37
CA LEU A 108 11.34 -7.07 -2.14
C LEU A 108 11.71 -6.54 -0.75
N VAL A 109 11.15 -5.40 -0.35
CA VAL A 109 11.34 -4.82 0.98
C VAL A 109 10.86 -5.77 2.08
N LEU A 110 9.69 -6.38 1.91
CA LEU A 110 9.17 -7.37 2.88
C LEU A 110 10.08 -8.59 2.97
N ARG A 111 10.67 -9.04 1.85
CA ARG A 111 11.65 -10.13 1.86
C ARG A 111 12.91 -9.74 2.62
N LEU A 112 13.46 -8.55 2.39
CA LEU A 112 14.62 -8.04 3.12
C LEU A 112 14.35 -7.99 4.63
N TRP A 113 13.26 -7.36 5.06
CA TRP A 113 12.91 -7.29 6.48
C TRP A 113 12.69 -8.66 7.11
N SER A 114 12.15 -9.62 6.35
CA SER A 114 12.00 -10.99 6.83
C SER A 114 13.34 -11.69 7.02
N LEU A 115 14.29 -11.46 6.10
CA LEU A 115 15.66 -11.99 6.20
C LEU A 115 16.43 -11.33 7.36
N GLU A 116 16.32 -10.02 7.53
CA GLU A 116 16.94 -9.30 8.67
C GLU A 116 16.45 -9.83 10.02
N ARG A 117 15.18 -10.23 10.13
CA ARG A 117 14.62 -10.78 11.38
C ARG A 117 15.15 -12.16 11.74
N VAL A 118 15.51 -12.97 10.75
CA VAL A 118 16.06 -14.32 10.98
C VAL A 118 17.59 -14.34 11.03
N ASP A 119 18.22 -13.21 10.72
CA ASP A 119 19.66 -12.95 10.84
C ASP A 119 20.54 -14.10 10.29
N PRO A 120 20.40 -14.45 8.99
CA PRO A 120 21.21 -15.51 8.41
C PRO A 120 22.66 -15.03 8.23
N PRO A 121 23.64 -15.94 8.07
CA PRO A 121 25.00 -15.57 7.73
C PRO A 121 25.08 -14.63 6.52
N GLY A 122 26.01 -13.68 6.53
CA GLY A 122 26.11 -12.65 5.47
C GLY A 122 26.39 -13.19 4.06
N ASP A 123 26.93 -14.41 3.96
CA ASP A 123 27.14 -15.13 2.70
C ASP A 123 25.91 -15.91 2.21
N HIS A 124 24.79 -15.86 2.96
CA HIS A 124 23.55 -16.53 2.60
C HIS A 124 23.08 -16.09 1.20
N PRO A 125 22.89 -17.02 0.25
CA PRO A 125 22.70 -16.69 -1.16
C PRO A 125 21.45 -15.85 -1.41
N VAL A 126 20.36 -16.11 -0.66
CA VAL A 126 19.12 -15.34 -0.79
C VAL A 126 19.27 -13.93 -0.21
N LEU A 127 20.05 -13.75 0.86
CA LEU A 127 20.28 -12.43 1.44
C LEU A 127 21.07 -11.57 0.44
N ARG A 128 22.20 -12.09 -0.05
CA ARG A 128 23.02 -11.42 -1.06
C ARG A 128 22.23 -11.05 -2.31
N ALA A 129 21.46 -11.99 -2.85
CA ALA A 129 20.65 -11.75 -4.06
C ALA A 129 19.54 -10.71 -3.82
N THR A 130 18.90 -10.73 -2.65
CA THR A 130 17.83 -9.78 -2.32
C THR A 130 18.39 -8.38 -2.09
N SER A 131 19.51 -8.25 -1.36
CA SER A 131 20.17 -6.96 -1.12
C SER A 131 20.70 -6.34 -2.41
N ALA A 132 21.40 -7.11 -3.24
CA ALA A 132 21.90 -6.62 -4.53
C ALA A 132 20.75 -6.16 -5.45
N ARG A 133 19.62 -6.88 -5.45
CA ARG A 133 18.44 -6.45 -6.22
C ARG A 133 17.83 -5.17 -5.68
N PHE A 134 17.84 -4.96 -4.37
CA PHE A 134 17.32 -3.74 -3.76
C PHE A 134 18.21 -2.53 -4.05
N GLU A 135 19.53 -2.68 -3.94
CA GLU A 135 20.50 -1.64 -4.31
C GLU A 135 20.34 -1.24 -5.79
N ALA A 136 20.24 -2.22 -6.69
CA ALA A 136 20.03 -1.96 -8.12
C ALA A 136 18.69 -1.28 -8.45
N MET A 137 17.73 -1.24 -7.52
CA MET A 137 16.46 -0.51 -7.70
C MET A 137 16.53 0.95 -7.22
N LEU A 138 17.61 1.34 -6.53
CA LEU A 138 17.84 2.69 -6.05
C LEU A 138 18.72 3.51 -7.00
N GLU A 139 19.38 2.85 -7.96
CA GLU A 139 20.15 3.44 -9.06
C GLU A 139 19.25 3.86 -10.24
#